data_AF-A0A842XJD4-F1
#
_entry.id   AF-A0A842XJD4-F1
#
_cell.length_a   1.000
_cell.length_b   1.000
_cell.length_c   1.000
_cell.angle_alpha   90.00
_cell.angle_beta   90.00
_cell.angle_gamma   90.00
#
_symmetry.space_group_name_H-M   'P 1'
#
loop_
_entity.id
_entity.type
_entity.pdbx_description
1 polymer ?
#
loop_
_entity_poly.entity_id
_entity_poly.type
_entity_poly.pdbx_seq_one_letter_code
_entity_poly.pdbx_strand_id
1 'polypeptide(L)' 'MYVGQLQSRLSEIPRDRPLAIVCNVGHRASLAASILLRAGYPNVCCDVLGSMRAWSAKKFPMTEE' A
#
# COMPACT_ATOMS: atom_id res chain seq x y z
N MET A 1 -7.58 3.41 -3.24
CA MET A 1 -7.05 3.17 -4.61
C MET A 1 -7.09 1.69 -4.96
N TYR A 2 -7.63 1.32 -6.12
CA TYR A 2 -7.64 -0.08 -6.58
C TYR A 2 -6.30 -0.47 -7.22
N VAL A 3 -5.79 -1.67 -6.92
CA VAL A 3 -4.47 -2.14 -7.41
C VAL A 3 -4.38 -2.16 -8.95
N GLY A 4 -5.49 -2.44 -9.65
CA GLY A 4 -5.52 -2.42 -11.12
C GLY A 4 -5.32 -1.03 -11.74
N GLN A 5 -5.58 0.05 -10.99
CA GLN A 5 -5.34 1.43 -11.44
C GLN A 5 -3.97 1.97 -11.01
N LEU A 6 -3.26 1.25 -10.13
CA LEU A 6 -1.97 1.66 -9.59
C LEU A 6 -0.96 1.92 -10.70
N GLN A 7 -0.91 1.02 -11.69
CA GLN A 7 -0.01 1.13 -12.85
C GLN A 7 -0.26 2.40 -13.69
N SER A 8 -1.50 2.85 -13.83
CA SER A 8 -1.82 4.07 -14.59
C SER A 8 -1.62 5.35 -13.77
N ARG A 9 -1.67 5.27 -12.44
CA ARG A 9 -1.56 6.40 -11.51
C ARG A 9 -0.24 6.43 -10.75
N LEU A 10 0.78 5.71 -11.24
CA LEU A 10 2.14 5.69 -10.69
C LEU A 10 2.72 7.10 -10.55
N SER A 11 2.45 7.99 -11.50
CA SER A 11 2.91 9.39 -11.51
C SER A 11 2.39 10.24 -10.35
N GLU A 12 1.29 9.85 -9.71
CA GLU A 12 0.73 10.56 -8.54
C GLU A 12 1.39 10.14 -7.23
N ILE A 13 2.21 9.08 -7.25
CA ILE A 13 2.82 8.52 -6.05
C ILE A 13 4.18 9.18 -5.82
N PRO A 14 4.40 9.81 -4.66
CA PRO A 14 5.67 10.46 -4.34
C PRO A 14 6.78 9.40 -4.20
N ARG A 15 7.87 9.60 -4.94
CA ARG A 15 9.04 8.70 -4.94
C ARG A 15 10.05 9.02 -3.83
N ASP A 16 9.98 10.22 -3.28
CA ASP A 16 10.95 10.76 -2.34
C ASP A 16 10.72 10.28 -0.89
N ARG A 17 9.62 9.58 -0.62
CA ARG A 17 9.21 9.20 0.74
C ARG A 17 8.83 7.72 0.84
N PRO A 18 8.97 7.10 2.01
CA PRO A 18 8.55 5.72 2.22
C PRO A 18 7.03 5.57 2.02
N LEU A 19 6.65 4.50 1.34
CA LEU A 19 5.26 4.16 1.01
C LEU A 19 4.85 2.92 1.78
N ALA A 20 3.83 3.08 2.63
CA ALA A 20 3.14 1.97 3.26
C ALA A 20 1.92 1.58 2.41
N ILE A 21 1.89 0.34 1.93
CA ILE A 21 0.75 -0.22 1.20
C ILE A 21 0.02 -1.17 2.15
N VAL A 22 -1.26 -0.91 2.36
CA VAL A 22 -2.10 -1.71 3.24
C VAL A 22 -3.28 -2.26 2.44
N CYS A 23 -3.61 -3.52 2.64
CA CYS A 23 -4.84 -4.13 2.11
C CYS A 23 -5.68 -4.68 3.27
N ASN A 24 -6.81 -5.31 2.96
CA ASN A 24 -7.64 -6.02 3.94
C ASN A 24 -6.91 -7.25 4.53
N VAL A 25 -6.27 -8.06 3.67
CA VAL A 25 -5.61 -9.34 4.05
C VAL A 25 -4.16 -9.44 3.54
N GLY A 26 -3.57 -8.33 3.07
CA GLY A 26 -2.17 -8.31 2.59
C GLY A 26 -1.92 -8.79 1.16
N HIS A 27 -2.70 -9.71 0.61
CA HIS A 27 -2.42 -10.30 -0.72
C HIS A 27 -2.34 -9.26 -1.87
N ARG A 28 -3.26 -8.30 -1.92
CA ARG A 28 -3.21 -7.23 -2.94
C ARG A 28 -2.16 -6.17 -2.63
N ALA A 29 -1.74 -6.02 -1.36
CA ALA A 29 -0.67 -5.11 -0.99
C ALA A 29 0.68 -5.63 -1.48
N SER A 30 0.92 -6.94 -1.42
CA SER A 30 2.11 -7.57 -2.00
C SER A 30 2.21 -7.35 -3.50
N LEU A 31 1.10 -7.52 -4.24
CA LEU A 31 1.07 -7.26 -5.68
C LEU A 31 1.35 -5.79 -6.01
N ALA A 32 0.71 -4.87 -5.29
CA ALA A 32 0.96 -3.44 -5.44
C ALA A 32 2.42 -3.07 -5.13
N ALA A 33 3.03 -3.67 -4.11
CA ALA A 33 4.44 -3.46 -3.79
C ALA A 33 5.36 -3.94 -4.91
N SER A 34 5.12 -5.12 -5.49
CA SER A 34 5.89 -5.59 -6.63
C SER A 34 5.79 -4.65 -7.84
N ILE A 35 4.62 -4.08 -8.10
CA ILE A 35 4.43 -3.09 -9.18
C ILE A 35 5.23 -1.82 -8.89
N LEU A 36 5.20 -1.30 -7.66
CA LEU A 36 5.96 -0.10 -7.27
C LEU A 36 7.47 -0.36 -7.30
N LEU A 37 7.93 -1.49 -6.76
CA LEU A 37 9.34 -1.88 -6.81
C LEU A 37 9.83 -1.98 -8.27
N ARG A 38 9.04 -2.61 -9.15
CA ARG A 38 9.34 -2.68 -10.58
C ARG A 38 9.32 -1.32 -11.28
N ALA A 39 8.50 -0.39 -10.79
CA ALA A 39 8.45 0.98 -11.28
C ALA A 39 9.58 1.87 -10.73
N GLY A 40 10.49 1.33 -9.90
CA GLY A 40 11.65 2.05 -9.38
C GLY A 40 11.40 2.78 -8.07
N TYR A 41 10.39 2.39 -7.29
CA TYR A 41 10.18 2.92 -5.94
C TYR A 41 10.99 2.08 -4.94
N PRO A 42 12.08 2.62 -4.36
CA PRO A 42 12.97 1.84 -3.51
C PRO A 42 12.39 1.58 -2.11
N ASN A 43 11.49 2.45 -1.64
CA ASN A 43 11.03 2.48 -0.25
C ASN A 43 9.56 2.08 -0.12
N VAL A 44 9.24 0.80 -0.37
CA VAL A 44 7.87 0.29 -0.34
C VAL A 44 7.72 -0.80 0.73
N CYS A 45 6.79 -0.61 1.67
CA CYS A 45 6.43 -1.57 2.71
C CYS A 45 5.00 -2.08 2.48
N CYS A 46 4.84 -3.36 2.17
CA CYS A 46 3.52 -4.03 2.05
C CYS A 46 3.06 -4.75 3.32
N ASP A 47 3.94 -4.89 4.31
CA ASP A 47 3.71 -5.71 5.50
C ASP A 47 3.51 -4.85 6.75
N VAL A 48 2.35 -4.19 6.83
CA VAL A 48 1.97 -3.48 8.06
C VAL A 48 1.32 -4.47 9.01
N LEU A 49 2.10 -5.29 9.72
CA LEU A 49 1.73 -6.01 10.95
C LEU A 49 0.28 -6.57 11.00
N GLY A 50 -0.19 -7.25 9.95
CA GLY A 50 -1.57 -7.79 9.88
C GLY A 50 -2.60 -6.91 9.15
N SER A 51 -2.13 -5.97 8.32
CA SER A 51 -2.95 -5.20 7.38
C SER A 51 -4.04 -4.37 8.10
N MET A 52 -5.09 -3.95 7.38
CA MET A 52 -6.21 -3.20 7.98
C MET A 52 -6.88 -3.94 9.15
N ARG A 53 -6.84 -5.28 9.18
CA ARG A 53 -7.39 -6.05 10.30
C ARG A 53 -6.65 -5.80 11.60
N ALA A 54 -5.33 -5.71 11.59
CA ALA A 54 -4.57 -5.36 12.78
C ALA A 54 -4.73 -3.89 13.16
N TRP A 55 -4.86 -2.99 12.17
CA TRP A 55 -5.15 -1.58 12.41
C TRP A 55 -6.53 -1.40 13.10
N SER A 56 -7.53 -2.15 12.64
CA SER A 56 -8.87 -2.20 13.20
C SER A 56 -8.87 -2.85 14.59
N ALA A 57 -8.13 -3.94 14.78
CA ALA A 57 -7.98 -4.61 16.07
C ALA A 57 -7.35 -3.68 17.13
N LYS A 58 -6.45 -2.79 16.71
CA LYS A 58 -5.86 -1.76 17.58
C LYS A 58 -6.72 -0.48 17.69
N LYS A 59 -7.89 -0.41 17.07
CA LYS A 59 -8.82 0.74 17.08
C LYS A 59 -8.14 2.06 16.69
N PHE A 60 -7.19 2.01 15.77
CA PHE A 60 -6.60 3.23 15.25
C PHE A 60 -7.60 4.00 14.39
N PRO A 61 -7.49 5.33 14.29
CA PRO A 61 -8.36 6.13 13.44
C PRO A 61 -8.25 5.64 11.99
N MET A 62 -9.41 5.37 11.38
CA MET A 62 -9.56 5.08 9.96
C MET A 62 -10.47 6.15 9.39
N THR A 63 -10.02 6.77 8.31
CA THR A 63 -10.88 7.61 7.47
C THR A 63 -11.18 6.76 6.24
N GLU A 64 -12.47 6.45 6.01
CA GLU A 64 -12.91 5.96 4.71
C GLU A 64 -13.17 7.18 3.82
N GLU A 65 -12.36 7.31 2.77
CA GLU A 65 -12.48 8.31 1.70
C GLU A 65 -12.83 7.64 0.37
#